data_AF-A0AAN6ZS64-F1
#
_entry.id   AF-A0AAN6ZS64-F1
#
_cell.length_a   1.000
_cell.length_b   1.000
_cell.length_c   1.000
_cell.angle_alpha   90.00
_cell.angle_beta   90.00
_cell.angle_gamma   90.00
#
_symmetry.space_group_name_H-M   'P 1'
#
loop_
_entity.id
_entity.type
_entity.pdbx_description
1 polymer ?
#
loop_
_entity_poly.entity_id
_entity_poly.type
_entity_poly.pdbx_seq_one_letter_code
_entity_poly.pdbx_strand_id
1 'polypeptide(L)' 'FRNHDRPVECPDTESGCKGRFAQNKDLYRHVWVHHRIYALQHPNTIPVVEARCRTCGEKERVDNLKRHMQKHG' A
#
# COMPACT_ATOMS: atom_id res chain seq x y z
N PHE A 1 -0.31 -23.87 2.09
CA PHE A 1 -1.75 -23.51 2.02
C PHE A 1 -1.92 -22.23 1.22
N ARG A 2 -2.49 -22.31 0.00
CA ARG A 2 -2.92 -21.12 -0.76
C ARG A 2 -4.31 -20.74 -0.25
N ASN A 3 -4.35 -19.96 0.83
CA ASN A 3 -5.60 -19.39 1.30
C ASN A 3 -6.01 -18.30 0.29
N HIS A 4 -6.93 -18.63 -0.63
CA HIS A 4 -7.47 -17.67 -1.59
C HIS A 4 -8.50 -16.72 -0.98
N ASP A 5 -8.67 -16.78 0.34
CA ASP A 5 -9.55 -15.88 1.07
C ASP A 5 -9.06 -14.44 0.92
N ARG A 6 -9.97 -13.55 0.57
CA ARG A 6 -9.73 -12.11 0.42
C ARG A 6 -10.64 -11.37 1.39
N PRO A 7 -10.37 -11.48 2.71
CA PRO A 7 -11.29 -10.98 3.72
C PRO A 7 -11.28 -9.46 3.79
N VAL A 8 -10.25 -8.80 3.24
CA VAL A 8 -10.07 -7.36 3.33
C VAL A 8 -10.71 -6.68 2.13
N GLU A 9 -11.69 -5.82 2.35
CA GLU A 9 -12.41 -5.09 1.30
C GLU A 9 -11.95 -3.64 1.21
N CYS A 10 -12.08 -3.04 0.02
CA CYS A 10 -11.79 -1.63 -0.18
C CYS A 10 -12.79 -0.77 0.61
N PRO A 11 -12.32 0.16 1.46
CA PRO A 11 -13.19 0.97 2.29
C PRO A 11 -13.80 2.18 1.55
N ASP A 12 -13.35 2.46 0.32
CA ASP A 12 -13.94 3.51 -0.52
C ASP A 12 -15.23 2.99 -1.18
N THR A 13 -16.31 2.99 -0.42
CA THR A 13 -17.64 2.58 -0.89
C THR A 13 -18.30 3.62 -1.79
N GLU A 14 -17.90 4.89 -1.69
CA GLU A 14 -18.48 5.99 -2.47
C GLU A 14 -18.14 5.87 -3.95
N SER A 15 -16.95 5.38 -4.29
CA SER A 15 -16.57 5.09 -5.68
C SER A 15 -17.20 3.80 -6.24
N GLY A 16 -17.91 3.03 -5.41
CA GLY A 16 -18.44 1.71 -5.80
C GLY A 16 -17.35 0.64 -5.98
N CYS A 17 -16.17 0.84 -5.39
CA CYS A 17 -15.07 -0.11 -5.51
C CYS A 17 -15.38 -1.43 -4.79
N LYS A 18 -15.21 -2.56 -5.49
CA LYS A 18 -15.40 -3.92 -4.95
C LYS A 18 -14.07 -4.66 -4.77
N GLY A 19 -12.97 -3.92 -4.63
CA GLY A 19 -11.64 -4.50 -4.47
C GLY A 19 -11.55 -5.34 -3.20
N ARG A 20 -11.15 -6.61 -3.33
CA ARG A 20 -10.91 -7.51 -2.18
C ARG A 20 -9.49 -8.05 -2.21
N PHE A 21 -8.85 -8.10 -1.05
CA PHE A 21 -7.43 -8.40 -0.90
C PHE A 21 -7.19 -9.43 0.21
N ALA A 22 -6.13 -10.21 0.06
CA ALA A 22 -5.74 -11.21 1.06
C ALA A 22 -5.09 -10.57 2.29
N GLN A 23 -4.46 -9.41 2.14
CA GLN A 23 -3.72 -8.72 3.20
C GLN A 23 -3.93 -7.20 3.11
N ASN A 24 -3.86 -6.52 4.26
CA ASN A 24 -3.95 -5.06 4.35
C ASN A 24 -2.93 -4.34 3.48
N LYS A 25 -1.69 -4.86 3.36
CA LYS A 25 -0.66 -4.26 2.50
C LYS A 25 -1.08 -4.17 1.02
N ASP A 26 -1.84 -5.17 0.55
CA ASP A 26 -2.33 -5.21 -0.82
C ASP A 26 -3.51 -4.26 -1.00
N LEU A 27 -4.39 -4.16 0.01
CA LEU A 27 -5.43 -3.13 0.09
C LEU A 27 -4.82 -1.73 0.04
N TYR A 28 -3.87 -1.41 0.93
CA TYR A 28 -3.31 -0.07 1.02
C TYR A 28 -2.65 0.35 -0.29
N ARG A 29 -1.94 -0.56 -0.96
CA ARG A 29 -1.42 -0.33 -2.31
C ARG A 29 -2.54 0.01 -3.28
N HIS A 30 -3.62 -0.77 -3.27
CA HIS A 30 -4.77 -0.50 -4.14
C HIS A 30 -5.38 0.88 -3.89
N VAL A 31 -5.59 1.27 -2.63
CA VAL A 31 -6.15 2.58 -2.29
C VAL A 31 -5.23 3.71 -2.74
N TRP A 32 -3.91 3.62 -2.55
CA TRP A 32 -2.99 4.67 -3.02
C TRP A 32 -2.94 4.82 -4.55
N VAL A 33 -3.15 3.73 -5.30
CA VAL A 33 -3.14 3.74 -6.77
C VAL A 33 -4.48 4.20 -7.36
N HIS A 34 -5.60 3.72 -6.83
CA HIS A 34 -6.93 3.93 -7.43
C HIS A 34 -7.78 4.96 -6.68
N HIS A 35 -7.55 5.14 -5.39
CA HIS A 35 -8.35 5.97 -4.49
C HIS A 35 -7.47 6.97 -3.75
N ARG A 36 -6.57 7.63 -4.49
CA ARG A 36 -5.53 8.50 -3.89
C ARG A 36 -6.12 9.62 -3.03
N ILE A 37 -7.25 10.20 -3.44
CA ILE A 37 -7.95 11.24 -2.65
C ILE A 37 -8.45 10.66 -1.32
N TYR A 38 -9.07 9.47 -1.36
CA TYR A 38 -9.52 8.76 -0.17
C TYR A 38 -8.34 8.47 0.79
N ALA A 39 -7.22 7.98 0.26
CA ALA A 39 -6.01 7.72 1.06
C ALA A 39 -5.48 8.98 1.76
N LEU A 40 -5.47 10.11 1.04
CA LEU A 40 -5.02 11.40 1.59
C LEU A 40 -5.96 11.94 2.68
N GLN A 41 -7.26 11.66 2.60
CA GLN A 41 -8.24 12.07 3.60
C GLN A 41 -8.25 11.17 4.84
N HIS A 42 -7.78 9.91 4.72
CA HIS A 42 -7.80 8.92 5.80
C HIS A 42 -6.39 8.41 6.19
N PRO A 43 -5.44 9.28 6.56
CA PRO A 43 -4.04 8.89 6.81
C PRO A 43 -3.86 7.97 8.03
N ASN A 44 -4.81 7.99 8.98
CA ASN A 44 -4.80 7.09 10.15
C ASN A 44 -5.25 5.67 9.81
N THR A 45 -6.02 5.49 8.73
CA THR A 45 -6.59 4.20 8.30
C THR A 45 -5.79 3.61 7.14
N ILE A 46 -5.30 4.47 6.24
CA ILE A 46 -4.56 4.11 5.04
C ILE A 46 -3.13 4.66 5.18
N PRO A 47 -2.20 3.89 5.75
CA PRO A 47 -0.82 4.34 5.92
C PRO A 47 -0.15 4.55 4.55
N VAL A 48 0.78 5.49 4.49
CA VAL A 48 1.62 5.71 3.30
C VAL A 48 2.46 4.46 3.05
N VAL A 49 2.35 3.90 1.84
CA VAL A 49 3.05 2.65 1.46
C VAL A 49 4.41 2.89 0.78
N GLU A 50 4.70 4.14 0.43
CA GLU A 50 5.95 4.59 -0.21
C GLU A 50 6.86 5.28 0.82
N ALA A 51 8.15 5.05 0.70
CA ALA A 51 9.19 5.68 1.50
C ALA A 51 10.37 6.07 0.62
N ARG A 52 11.11 7.10 1.03
CA ARG A 52 12.33 7.53 0.33
C ARG A 52 13.56 6.88 0.91
N CYS A 53 14.47 6.47 0.04
CA CYS A 53 15.82 6.09 0.44
C CYS A 53 16.57 7.29 1.00
N ARG A 54 17.16 7.14 2.19
CA ARG A 54 17.97 8.20 2.82
C ARG A 54 19.34 8.36 2.18
N THR A 55 19.82 7.34 1.45
CA THR A 55 21.13 7.35 0.80
C THR A 55 21.08 7.97 -0.59
N CYS A 56 20.14 7.55 -1.44
CA CYS A 56 20.06 8.01 -2.84
C CYS A 56 18.78 8.80 -3.19
N GLY A 57 17.82 8.93 -2.27
CA GLY A 57 16.57 9.68 -2.50
C GLY A 57 15.50 8.97 -3.32
N GLU A 58 15.75 7.76 -3.84
CA GLU A 58 14.77 6.99 -4.61
C GLU A 58 13.52 6.68 -3.79
N LYS A 59 12.35 6.81 -4.43
CA LYS A 59 11.06 6.45 -3.84
C LYS A 59 10.81 4.97 -4.10
N GLU A 60 10.62 4.21 -3.03
CA GLU A 60 10.37 2.77 -3.08
C GLU A 60 9.26 2.42 -2.08
N ARG A 61 8.59 1.29 -2.29
CA ARG A 61 7.69 0.75 -1.26
C ARG A 61 8.48 0.37 -0.01
N VAL A 62 7.88 0.45 1.18
CA VAL A 62 8.56 0.14 2.45
C VAL A 62 9.24 -1.25 2.44
N ASP A 63 8.59 -2.27 1.87
CA ASP A 63 9.15 -3.62 1.75
C ASP A 63 10.30 -3.71 0.75
N ASN A 64 10.23 -2.95 -0.35
CA ASN A 64 11.31 -2.84 -1.33
C ASN A 64 12.48 -2.03 -0.77
N LEU A 65 12.21 -1.00 0.04
CA LEU A 65 13.21 -0.11 0.59
C LEU A 65 14.22 -0.88 1.43
N LYS A 66 13.77 -1.84 2.24
CA LYS A 66 14.68 -2.71 3.02
C LYS A 66 15.68 -3.44 2.13
N ARG A 67 15.23 -3.94 0.96
CA ARG A 67 16.10 -4.62 -0.02
C ARG A 67 16.97 -3.64 -0.79
N HIS A 68 16.41 -2.49 -1.16
CA HIS A 68 17.13 -1.40 -1.80
C HIS A 68 18.31 -0.93 -0.93
N MET A 69 18.12 -0.79 0.39
CA MET A 69 19.17 -0.39 1.32
C MET A 69 20.35 -1.37 1.36
N GLN A 70 20.14 -2.66 1.11
CA GLN A 70 21.22 -3.64 1.04
C GLN A 70 22.14 -3.43 -0.18
N LYS A 71 21.69 -2.71 -1.21
CA LYS A 71 22.52 -2.38 -2.38
C LYS A 71 23.49 -1.23 -2.12
N HIS A 72 23.28 -0.47 -1.04
CA HIS A 72 24.18 0.61 -0.62
C HIS A 72 25.26 0.13 0.37
N GLY A 73 25.27 -1.17 0.70
CA GLY A 73 26.25 -1.82 1.56
C GLY A 73 27.36 -2.51 0.78
#